data_AF-A0A537W3D1-F1
#
_entry.id   AF-A0A537W3D1-F1
#
_cell.length_a   1.000
_cell.length_b   1.000
_cell.length_c   1.000
_cell.angle_alpha   90.00
_cell.angle_beta   90.00
_cell.angle_gamma   90.00
#
_symmetry.space_group_name_H-M   'P 1'
#
loop_
_entity.id
_entity.type
_entity.pdbx_description
1 polymer ?
#
loop_
_entity_poly.entity_id
_entity_poly.type
_entity_poly.pdbx_seq_one_letter_code
_entity_poly.pdbx_strand_id
1 'polypeptide(L)'
;MSLLGMTTAIILVASSGTTSLETTATTDAARIATNAGFLLGNAHRCGVATDRVVKAGQTIRELIKATAKDDKEQQEATDRFATFFLLTALPDDGDSKLVASCNTVTTEFQKFERHRVAGAPANAAAGSPANKAAGGTVAPRYRPGDGE
;
A
#
# COMPACT_ATOMS: atom_id res chain seq x y z
N MET A 1 -61.69 7.57 -40.67
CA MET A 1 -61.19 6.18 -40.68
C MET A 1 -59.85 6.17 -39.99
N SER A 2 -59.80 5.60 -38.78
CA SER A 2 -58.57 5.42 -37.99
C SER A 2 -57.72 4.31 -38.58
N LEU A 3 -56.40 4.50 -38.59
CA LEU A 3 -55.41 3.42 -38.64
C LEU A 3 -54.20 3.86 -37.82
N LEU A 4 -54.25 3.52 -36.52
CA LEU A 4 -53.11 3.51 -35.63
C LEU A 4 -52.21 2.33 -36.05
N GLY A 5 -51.16 2.62 -36.80
CA GLY A 5 -50.09 1.65 -37.06
C GLY A 5 -49.24 1.51 -35.81
N MET A 6 -49.53 0.49 -35.00
CA MET A 6 -48.63 -0.01 -33.94
C MET A 6 -47.29 -0.37 -34.57
N THR A 7 -46.30 0.50 -34.43
CA THR A 7 -44.90 0.20 -34.76
C THR A 7 -44.29 -0.48 -33.55
N THR A 8 -44.32 -1.81 -33.57
CA THR A 8 -43.68 -2.64 -32.54
C THR A 8 -42.17 -2.41 -32.61
N ALA A 9 -41.63 -1.72 -31.61
CA ALA A 9 -40.19 -1.58 -31.43
C ALA A 9 -39.61 -2.96 -31.08
N ILE A 10 -38.88 -3.56 -32.01
CA ILE A 10 -38.01 -4.70 -31.71
C ILE A 10 -36.75 -4.12 -31.06
N ILE A 11 -36.73 -4.07 -29.73
CA ILE A 11 -35.49 -3.83 -28.99
C ILE A 11 -34.65 -5.10 -29.18
N LEU A 12 -33.72 -5.05 -30.13
CA LEU A 12 -32.61 -6.00 -30.20
C LEU A 12 -31.73 -5.75 -28.97
N VAL A 13 -31.97 -6.50 -27.90
CA VAL A 13 -30.98 -6.70 -26.84
C VAL A 13 -29.84 -7.48 -27.47
N ALA A 14 -28.91 -6.77 -28.09
CA ALA A 14 -27.60 -7.29 -28.38
C ALA A 14 -26.86 -7.38 -27.04
N SER A 15 -27.07 -8.49 -26.33
CA SER A 15 -26.12 -9.01 -25.36
C SER A 15 -24.87 -9.47 -26.11
N SER A 16 -24.14 -8.49 -26.66
CA SER A 16 -22.75 -8.67 -27.05
C SER A 16 -21.94 -8.69 -25.76
N GLY A 17 -22.03 -9.83 -25.07
CA GLY A 17 -21.06 -10.26 -24.08
C GLY A 17 -19.71 -10.47 -24.76
N THR A 18 -19.10 -9.39 -25.23
CA THR A 18 -17.67 -9.29 -25.23
C THR A 18 -17.32 -8.84 -23.83
N THR A 19 -17.13 -9.80 -22.91
CA THR A 19 -16.03 -9.64 -21.97
C THR A 19 -14.78 -9.56 -22.83
N SER A 20 -14.55 -8.39 -23.45
CA SER A 20 -13.22 -7.91 -23.70
C SER A 20 -12.61 -7.97 -22.32
N LEU A 21 -11.93 -9.07 -22.04
CA LEU A 21 -10.83 -9.07 -21.12
C LEU A 21 -9.81 -8.18 -21.81
N GLU A 22 -10.11 -6.87 -21.80
CA GLU A 22 -9.15 -5.82 -22.05
C GLU A 22 -8.10 -6.15 -21.02
N THR A 23 -7.06 -6.85 -21.49
CA THR A 23 -5.81 -6.92 -20.78
C THR A 23 -5.26 -5.53 -20.94
N THR A 24 -5.88 -4.57 -20.25
CA THR A 24 -5.35 -3.23 -20.07
C THR A 24 -3.94 -3.48 -19.60
N ALA A 25 -2.95 -3.04 -20.39
CA ALA A 25 -1.55 -3.22 -20.03
C ALA A 25 -1.42 -2.70 -18.58
N THR A 26 -1.18 -3.62 -17.65
CA THR A 26 -1.13 -3.24 -16.23
C THR A 26 0.04 -2.30 -16.07
N THR A 27 -0.26 -1.08 -15.63
CA THR A 27 0.71 -0.02 -15.45
C THR A 27 1.73 -0.41 -14.40
N ASP A 28 2.90 0.23 -14.42
CA ASP A 28 3.95 -0.07 -13.45
C ASP A 28 3.46 0.17 -12.01
N ALA A 29 2.70 1.24 -11.77
CA ALA A 29 2.07 1.52 -10.48
C ALA A 29 1.14 0.37 -10.04
N ALA A 30 0.30 -0.15 -10.93
CA ALA A 30 -0.59 -1.26 -10.64
C ALA A 30 0.15 -2.58 -10.37
N ARG A 31 1.25 -2.85 -11.11
CA ARG A 31 2.11 -4.03 -10.89
C ARG A 31 2.83 -3.95 -9.55
N ILE A 32 3.44 -2.80 -9.26
CA ILE A 32 4.12 -2.51 -7.99
C ILE A 32 3.13 -2.71 -6.84
N ALA A 33 1.95 -2.09 -6.91
CA ALA A 33 0.92 -2.20 -5.88
C ALA A 33 0.51 -3.65 -5.60
N THR A 34 0.26 -4.43 -6.66
CA THR A 34 -0.16 -5.83 -6.53
C THR A 34 0.92 -6.69 -5.86
N ASN A 35 2.14 -6.65 -6.40
CA ASN A 35 3.24 -7.47 -5.92
C ASN A 35 3.66 -7.08 -4.50
N ALA A 36 3.69 -5.78 -4.23
CA ALA A 36 4.06 -5.25 -2.93
C ALA A 36 3.00 -5.53 -1.86
N GLY A 37 1.70 -5.42 -2.21
CA GLY A 37 0.61 -5.79 -1.32
C GLY A 37 0.69 -7.26 -0.92
N PHE A 38 0.92 -8.15 -1.90
CA PHE A 38 1.10 -9.58 -1.65
C PHE A 38 2.30 -9.86 -0.73
N LEU A 39 3.45 -9.24 -1.01
CA LEU A 39 4.66 -9.44 -0.21
C LEU A 39 4.45 -8.96 1.24
N LEU A 40 3.92 -7.76 1.44
CA LEU A 40 3.77 -7.17 2.78
C LEU A 40 2.67 -7.86 3.61
N GLY A 41 1.55 -8.25 2.98
CA GLY A 41 0.51 -8.97 3.70
C GLY A 41 1.01 -10.34 4.15
N ASN A 42 1.67 -11.09 3.27
CA ASN A 42 2.32 -12.34 3.67
C ASN A 42 3.40 -12.13 4.74
N ALA A 43 4.21 -11.06 4.65
CA ALA A 43 5.23 -10.76 5.66
C ALA A 43 4.62 -10.48 7.03
N HIS A 44 3.53 -9.71 7.07
CA HIS A 44 2.74 -9.48 8.28
C HIS A 44 2.21 -10.81 8.86
N ARG A 45 1.60 -11.64 8.02
CA ARG A 45 1.08 -12.96 8.42
C ARG A 45 2.18 -13.89 8.95
N CYS A 46 3.38 -13.79 8.41
CA CYS A 46 4.54 -14.57 8.83
C CYS A 46 5.29 -14.00 10.05
N GLY A 47 4.77 -12.94 10.68
CA GLY A 47 5.32 -12.39 11.93
C GLY A 47 6.50 -11.44 11.74
N VAL A 48 6.69 -10.87 10.54
CA VAL A 48 7.63 -9.74 10.39
C VAL A 48 7.12 -8.57 11.24
N ALA A 49 8.03 -7.94 11.98
CA ALA A 49 7.70 -6.86 12.91
C ALA A 49 6.89 -5.73 12.24
N THR A 50 5.83 -5.29 12.90
CA THR A 50 4.85 -4.34 12.35
C THR A 50 5.48 -3.02 11.92
N ASP A 51 6.45 -2.51 12.68
CA ASP A 51 7.20 -1.29 12.35
C ASP A 51 7.95 -1.41 11.01
N ARG A 52 8.54 -2.57 10.73
CA ARG A 52 9.19 -2.86 9.44
C ARG A 52 8.19 -2.94 8.31
N VAL A 53 7.05 -3.59 8.52
CA VAL A 53 5.97 -3.68 7.52
C VAL A 53 5.41 -2.28 7.20
N VAL A 54 5.20 -1.44 8.21
CA VAL A 54 4.74 -0.05 8.04
C VAL A 54 5.75 0.78 7.24
N LYS A 55 7.03 0.70 7.60
CA LYS A 55 8.11 1.41 6.90
C LYS A 55 8.22 0.97 5.43
N ALA A 56 8.14 -0.33 5.17
CA ALA A 56 8.11 -0.87 3.81
C ALA A 56 6.90 -0.33 3.03
N GLY A 57 5.72 -0.31 3.65
CA GLY A 57 4.49 0.20 3.03
C GLY A 57 4.56 1.68 2.67
N GLN A 58 5.27 2.49 3.45
CA GLN A 58 5.54 3.90 3.11
C GLN A 58 6.42 4.00 1.86
N THR A 59 7.51 3.24 1.78
CA THR A 59 8.39 3.20 0.59
C THR A 59 7.60 2.79 -0.66
N ILE A 60 6.70 1.82 -0.55
CA ILE A 60 5.87 1.38 -1.67
C ILE A 60 4.91 2.47 -2.14
N ARG A 61 4.29 3.21 -1.22
CA ARG A 61 3.41 4.34 -1.58
C ARG A 61 4.16 5.44 -2.32
N GLU A 62 5.40 5.75 -1.90
CA GLU A 62 6.25 6.69 -2.65
C GLU A 62 6.61 6.14 -4.04
N LEU A 63 6.87 4.84 -4.17
CA LEU A 63 7.14 4.22 -5.45
C LEU A 63 5.91 4.21 -6.38
N ILE A 64 4.72 3.94 -5.84
CA ILE A 64 3.44 4.05 -6.57
C ILE A 64 3.28 5.48 -7.09
N LYS A 65 3.46 6.48 -6.22
CA LYS A 65 3.38 7.90 -6.61
C LYS A 65 4.40 8.26 -7.69
N ALA A 66 5.63 7.77 -7.60
CA ALA A 66 6.68 8.06 -8.57
C ALA A 66 6.46 7.40 -9.95
N THR A 67 5.67 6.32 -10.01
CA THR A 67 5.43 5.55 -11.25
C THR A 67 4.06 5.78 -11.87
N ALA A 68 3.11 6.31 -11.10
CA ALA A 68 1.79 6.66 -11.60
C ALA A 68 1.87 7.83 -12.58
N LYS A 69 1.08 7.76 -13.67
CA LYS A 69 1.04 8.84 -14.67
C LYS A 69 0.28 10.08 -14.20
N ASP A 70 -0.68 9.90 -13.29
CA ASP A 70 -1.58 10.91 -12.76
C ASP A 70 -2.14 10.49 -11.38
N ASP A 71 -2.81 11.44 -10.72
CA ASP A 71 -3.36 11.23 -9.37
C ASP A 71 -4.43 10.12 -9.34
N LYS A 72 -5.16 9.92 -10.45
CA LYS A 72 -6.17 8.87 -10.54
C LYS A 72 -5.50 7.49 -10.52
N GLU A 73 -4.47 7.30 -11.34
CA GLU A 73 -3.71 6.06 -11.36
C GLU A 73 -2.99 5.80 -10.03
N GLN A 74 -2.45 6.85 -9.39
CA GLN A 74 -1.85 6.75 -8.06
C GLN A 74 -2.87 6.23 -7.03
N GLN A 75 -4.09 6.78 -7.05
CA GLN A 75 -5.15 6.37 -6.13
C GLN A 75 -5.58 4.93 -6.40
N GLU A 76 -5.84 4.57 -7.66
CA GLU A 76 -6.22 3.20 -8.06
C GLU A 76 -5.15 2.18 -7.65
N ALA A 77 -3.87 2.49 -7.85
CA ALA A 77 -2.76 1.65 -7.43
C ALA A 77 -2.66 1.57 -5.88
N THR A 78 -2.92 2.66 -5.16
CA THR A 78 -2.93 2.66 -3.69
C THR A 78 -4.05 1.77 -3.13
N ASP A 79 -5.25 1.86 -3.70
CA ASP A 79 -6.39 1.02 -3.31
C ASP A 79 -6.14 -0.46 -3.63
N ARG A 80 -5.51 -0.71 -4.78
CA ARG A 80 -5.07 -2.06 -5.17
C ARG A 80 -4.04 -2.61 -4.19
N PHE A 81 -3.05 -1.82 -3.80
CA PHE A 81 -2.06 -2.22 -2.78
C PHE A 81 -2.74 -2.63 -1.47
N ALA A 82 -3.66 -1.80 -0.95
CA ALA A 82 -4.39 -2.09 0.28
C ALA A 82 -5.23 -3.37 0.18
N THR A 83 -5.88 -3.58 -0.97
CA THR A 83 -6.66 -4.80 -1.24
C THR A 83 -5.79 -6.05 -1.15
N PHE A 84 -4.66 -6.09 -1.88
CA PHE A 84 -3.78 -7.26 -1.86
C PHE A 84 -3.06 -7.47 -0.52
N PHE A 85 -2.75 -6.38 0.21
CA PHE A 85 -2.24 -6.48 1.57
C PHE A 85 -3.24 -7.20 2.48
N LEU A 86 -4.50 -6.75 2.53
CA LEU A 86 -5.52 -7.33 3.41
C LEU A 86 -5.82 -8.79 3.05
N LEU A 87 -6.00 -9.09 1.76
CA LEU A 87 -6.27 -10.44 1.28
C LEU A 87 -5.19 -11.44 1.64
N THR A 88 -3.94 -11.00 1.82
CA THR A 88 -2.80 -11.89 2.08
C THR A 88 -2.28 -11.83 3.51
N ALA A 89 -2.63 -10.78 4.26
CA ALA A 89 -2.30 -10.63 5.67
C ALA A 89 -3.17 -11.51 6.58
N LEU A 90 -4.38 -11.82 6.15
CA LEU A 90 -5.31 -12.67 6.90
C LEU A 90 -5.13 -14.15 6.51
N PRO A 91 -5.31 -15.09 7.46
CA PRO A 91 -5.44 -16.49 7.12
C PRO A 91 -6.72 -16.69 6.29
N ASP A 92 -6.62 -17.45 5.21
CA ASP A 92 -7.78 -17.95 4.50
C ASP A 92 -8.24 -19.23 5.21
N ASP A 93 -9.53 -19.30 5.57
CA ASP A 93 -10.12 -20.45 6.27
C ASP A 93 -10.34 -21.65 5.32
N GLY A 94 -10.09 -21.46 4.01
CA GLY A 94 -10.15 -22.52 3.00
C GLY A 94 -8.88 -23.37 2.90
N ASP A 95 -9.05 -24.67 2.64
CA ASP A 95 -7.97 -25.66 2.42
C ASP A 95 -7.06 -25.37 1.20
N SER A 96 -7.33 -24.31 0.43
CA SER A 96 -6.58 -23.95 -0.77
C SER A 96 -5.38 -23.04 -0.46
N LYS A 97 -4.34 -23.60 0.17
CA LYS A 97 -3.13 -22.85 0.50
C LYS A 97 -2.17 -22.69 -0.70
N LEU A 98 -2.38 -21.64 -1.48
CA LEU A 98 -1.25 -20.92 -2.12
C LEU A 98 -0.56 -20.02 -1.08
N VAL A 99 -0.24 -20.60 0.08
CA VAL A 99 0.47 -19.91 1.14
C VAL A 99 1.96 -19.99 0.80
N ALA A 100 2.52 -18.88 0.34
CA ALA A 100 3.96 -18.77 0.19
C ALA A 100 4.64 -19.14 1.52
N SER A 101 5.71 -19.94 1.46
CA SER A 101 6.42 -20.33 2.67
C SER A 101 6.93 -19.09 3.40
N CYS A 102 6.79 -19.04 4.73
CA CYS A 102 7.25 -17.88 5.49
C CYS A 102 8.77 -17.63 5.37
N ASN A 103 9.54 -18.67 5.09
CA ASN A 103 10.97 -18.55 4.78
C ASN A 103 11.19 -17.74 3.48
N THR A 104 10.48 -18.09 2.40
CA THR A 104 10.53 -17.37 1.12
C THR A 104 10.09 -15.93 1.30
N VAL A 105 8.94 -15.70 1.95
CA VAL A 105 8.38 -14.36 2.18
C VAL A 105 9.35 -13.48 2.96
N THR A 106 9.91 -13.99 4.06
CA THR A 106 10.86 -13.25 4.88
C THR A 106 12.14 -12.91 4.10
N THR A 107 12.61 -13.82 3.25
CA THR A 107 13.77 -13.59 2.38
C THR A 107 13.50 -12.49 1.36
N GLU A 108 12.36 -12.53 0.68
CA GLU A 108 11.98 -11.49 -0.29
C GLU A 108 11.72 -10.15 0.39
N PHE A 109 11.14 -10.14 1.58
CA PHE A 109 10.95 -8.92 2.37
C PHE A 109 12.29 -8.28 2.73
N GLN A 110 13.27 -9.07 3.17
CA GLN A 110 14.63 -8.56 3.44
C GLN A 110 15.32 -8.03 2.19
N LYS A 111 15.12 -8.66 1.02
CA LYS A 111 15.63 -8.14 -0.25
C LYS A 111 15.01 -6.79 -0.57
N PHE A 112 13.69 -6.66 -0.39
CA PHE A 112 12.98 -5.40 -0.57
C PHE A 112 13.53 -4.30 0.35
N GLU A 113 13.73 -4.57 1.64
CA GLU A 113 14.26 -3.59 2.59
C GLU A 113 15.66 -3.07 2.26
N ARG A 114 16.47 -3.88 1.57
CA ARG A 114 17.81 -3.46 1.13
C ARG A 114 17.76 -2.52 -0.07
N HIS A 115 16.70 -2.54 -0.87
CA HIS A 115 16.55 -1.64 -2.00
C HIS A 115 16.05 -0.28 -1.52
N ARG A 116 16.90 0.72 -1.65
CA ARG A 116 16.50 2.11 -1.45
C ARG A 116 15.97 2.66 -2.77
N VAL A 117 14.74 3.15 -2.75
CA VAL A 117 14.22 3.98 -3.84
C VAL A 117 14.96 5.32 -3.76
N ALA A 118 15.69 5.68 -4.83
CA ALA A 118 16.33 6.99 -4.92
C ALA A 118 15.22 8.06 -4.87
N GLY A 119 15.22 8.90 -3.83
CA GLY A 119 14.17 9.89 -3.57
C GLY A 119 13.25 9.59 -2.38
N ALA A 120 13.30 8.38 -1.79
CA ALA A 120 12.68 8.15 -0.49
C ALA A 120 13.48 8.91 0.59
N PRO A 121 12.86 9.80 1.39
CA PRO A 121 13.61 10.60 2.34
C PRO A 121 14.37 9.71 3.31
N ALA A 122 15.68 9.93 3.41
CA ALA A 122 16.58 9.28 4.38
C ALA A 122 16.26 9.63 5.86
N ASN A 123 15.17 10.35 6.11
CA ASN A 123 14.79 10.89 7.41
C ASN A 123 13.84 9.97 8.16
N ALA A 124 14.20 8.70 8.30
CA ALA A 124 13.69 7.82 9.36
C ALA A 124 14.83 7.07 10.07
N ALA A 125 16.09 7.42 9.76
CA ALA A 125 17.28 6.89 10.38
C ALA A 125 18.24 8.04 10.71
N ALA A 126 17.79 9.00 11.49
CA ALA A 126 18.63 10.03 12.09
C ALA A 126 18.32 10.14 13.60
N GLY A 127 18.33 9.01 14.29
CA GLY A 127 18.66 8.99 15.71
C GLY A 127 20.17 8.97 15.86
N SER A 128 20.85 10.08 15.54
CA SER A 128 22.24 10.27 15.97
C SER A 128 22.27 10.73 17.43
N PRO A 129 23.27 10.28 18.21
CA PRO A 129 23.29 10.44 19.65
C PRO A 129 23.47 11.92 20.02
N ALA A 130 22.67 12.41 20.95
CA ALA A 130 22.88 13.72 21.54
C ALA A 130 24.20 13.70 22.32
N ASN A 131 25.27 14.15 21.66
CA ASN A 131 26.54 14.44 22.28
C ASN A 131 26.35 15.55 23.31
N LYS A 132 26.81 15.26 24.52
CA LYS A 132 26.92 16.17 25.66
C LYS A 132 27.75 17.40 25.24
N ALA A 133 27.12 18.57 25.20
CA ALA A 133 27.81 19.86 25.19
C ALA A 133 27.16 20.78 26.22
N ALA A 134 27.98 21.24 27.16
CA ALA A 134 27.63 22.16 28.22
C ALA A 134 27.50 23.60 27.69
N GLY A 135 26.74 24.41 28.42
CA GLY A 135 26.55 25.86 28.23
C GLY A 135 25.17 26.16 27.63
N GLY A 136 24.25 26.88 28.25
CA GLY A 136 24.34 27.80 29.37
C GLY A 136 23.46 28.99 29.02
N THR A 137 22.16 28.93 29.32
CA THR A 137 21.28 30.10 29.35
C THR A 137 20.12 29.83 30.31
N VAL A 138 19.96 30.78 31.23
CA VAL A 138 19.07 30.81 32.39
C VAL A 138 17.60 30.79 31.96
N ALA A 139 16.79 29.95 32.60
CA ALA A 139 15.34 30.08 32.65
C ALA A 139 14.89 30.11 34.14
N PRO A 140 13.83 30.88 34.50
CA PRO A 140 13.56 31.25 35.89
C PRO A 140 13.06 30.06 36.71
N ARG A 141 13.54 29.96 37.96
CA ARG A 141 13.08 28.98 38.94
C ARG A 141 11.68 29.36 39.42
N TYR A 142 10.68 28.55 39.07
CA TYR A 142 9.44 28.49 39.83
C TYR A 142 9.73 27.79 41.16
N ARG A 143 9.52 28.50 42.27
CA ARG A 143 9.74 28.02 43.63
C ARG A 143 8.38 27.80 44.30
N PRO A 144 7.97 26.57 44.60
CA PRO A 144 6.86 26.32 45.51
C PRO A 144 7.30 26.75 46.91
N GLY A 145 6.53 27.61 47.56
CA GLY A 145 6.73 27.98 48.96
C GLY A 145 6.14 26.90 49.87
N ASP A 146 6.96 26.41 50.79
CA ASP A 146 6.56 25.54 51.90
C ASP A 146 6.05 26.40 53.08
N GLY A 147 4.86 26.04 53.58
CA GLY A 147 4.41 26.11 54.99
C GLY A 147 4.32 27.46 55.70
N GLU A 148 3.11 27.84 56.13
CA GLU A 148 2.61 27.65 57.52
C GLU A 148 1.08 27.67 57.54
#